data_AF-A0A183KFT0-F1
#
_entry.id   AF-A0A183KFT0-F1
#
_cell.length_a   1.000
_cell.length_b   1.000
_cell.length_c   1.000
_cell.angle_alpha   90.00
_cell.angle_beta   90.00
_cell.angle_gamma   90.00
#
_symmetry.space_group_name_H-M   'P 1'
#
loop_
_entity.id
_entity.type
_entity.pdbx_description
1 polymer ?
#
loop_
_entity_poly.entity_id
_entity_poly.type
_entity_poly.pdbx_seq_one_letter_code
_entity_poly.pdbx_strand_id
1 'polypeptide(L)'
;MKKSIRADRKTYVEELATTAEKAAREENMKQLYEKTKKLAGKYSKPERPVKDKEGRLITEIQQQWDRLVEYFEELLNRPAPMNLPDIKAAHTDLPIDLNPSTMEEIRMAIRQIKIGKAAGSENIPVEALKFGIKVTTNMIYLLFKEI
;
A
#
# COMPACT_ATOMS: atom_id res chain seq x y z
N MET A 1 -49.33 -16.03 -6.69
CA MET A 1 -48.27 -15.20 -7.28
C MET A 1 -47.21 -14.72 -6.28
N LYS A 2 -47.54 -13.93 -5.25
CA LYS A 2 -46.55 -13.39 -4.29
C LYS A 2 -45.70 -14.43 -3.53
N LYS A 3 -46.25 -15.62 -3.24
CA LYS A 3 -45.51 -16.72 -2.57
C LYS A 3 -44.42 -17.33 -3.45
N SER A 4 -44.66 -17.46 -4.77
CA SER A 4 -43.68 -17.99 -5.74
C SER A 4 -42.47 -17.08 -5.82
N ILE A 5 -42.68 -15.78 -6.02
CA ILE A 5 -41.62 -14.77 -6.12
C ILE A 5 -40.72 -14.77 -4.87
N ARG A 6 -41.30 -14.98 -3.69
CA ARG A 6 -40.54 -15.06 -2.43
C ARG A 6 -39.71 -16.35 -2.34
N ALA A 7 -40.24 -17.46 -2.83
CA ALA A 7 -39.51 -18.72 -2.90
C ALA A 7 -38.34 -18.61 -3.89
N ASP A 8 -38.60 -18.12 -5.10
CA ASP A 8 -37.59 -17.96 -6.15
C ASP A 8 -36.43 -17.06 -5.69
N ARG A 9 -36.75 -15.95 -5.01
CA ARG A 9 -35.74 -15.06 -4.42
C ARG A 9 -34.91 -15.76 -3.34
N LYS A 10 -35.55 -16.61 -2.51
CA LYS A 10 -34.86 -17.35 -1.45
C LYS A 10 -33.87 -18.35 -2.06
N THR A 11 -34.31 -19.11 -3.06
CA THR A 11 -33.47 -20.08 -3.77
C THR A 11 -32.26 -19.40 -4.42
N TYR A 12 -32.48 -18.27 -5.11
CA TYR A 12 -31.39 -17.49 -5.72
C TYR A 12 -30.34 -17.01 -4.70
N VAL A 13 -30.77 -16.56 -3.51
CA VAL A 13 -29.86 -16.11 -2.46
C VAL A 13 -29.07 -17.30 -1.88
N GLU A 14 -29.73 -18.44 -1.68
CA GLU A 14 -29.08 -19.68 -1.20
C GLU A 14 -28.02 -20.18 -2.19
N GLU A 15 -28.31 -20.18 -3.49
CA GLU A 15 -27.35 -20.55 -4.55
C GLU A 15 -26.11 -19.64 -4.58
N LEU A 16 -26.30 -18.33 -4.37
CA LEU A 16 -25.18 -17.39 -4.28
C LEU A 16 -24.30 -17.66 -3.04
N ALA A 17 -24.93 -17.96 -1.90
CA ALA A 17 -24.23 -18.25 -0.66
C ALA A 17 -23.42 -19.55 -0.75
N THR A 18 -24.00 -20.62 -1.30
CA THR A 18 -23.29 -21.91 -1.49
C THR A 18 -22.12 -21.76 -2.46
N THR A 19 -22.28 -20.96 -3.52
CA THR A 19 -21.18 -20.66 -4.45
C THR A 19 -20.04 -19.88 -3.77
N ALA A 20 -20.37 -18.90 -2.93
CA ALA A 20 -19.37 -18.14 -2.18
C ALA A 20 -18.61 -19.04 -1.20
N GLU A 21 -19.31 -19.91 -0.46
CA GLU A 21 -18.69 -20.86 0.46
C GLU A 21 -17.74 -21.81 -0.27
N LYS A 22 -18.15 -22.34 -1.44
CA LYS A 22 -17.28 -23.17 -2.27
C LYS A 22 -16.01 -22.42 -2.71
N ALA A 23 -16.16 -21.19 -3.19
CA ALA A 23 -15.03 -20.37 -3.60
C ALA A 23 -14.06 -20.08 -2.43
N ALA A 24 -14.58 -19.93 -1.20
CA ALA A 24 -13.75 -19.78 -0.02
C ALA A 24 -12.93 -21.04 0.30
N ARG A 25 -13.55 -22.23 0.19
CA ARG A 25 -12.87 -23.52 0.39
C ARG A 25 -11.80 -23.80 -0.67
N GLU A 26 -12.00 -23.32 -1.89
CA GLU A 26 -11.05 -23.41 -3.00
C GLU A 26 -10.01 -22.28 -3.02
N GLU A 27 -9.99 -21.42 -1.97
CA GLU A 27 -9.13 -20.23 -1.87
C GLU A 27 -9.24 -19.26 -3.07
N ASN A 28 -10.35 -19.33 -3.81
CA ASN A 28 -10.64 -18.46 -4.95
C ASN A 28 -11.21 -17.12 -4.46
N MET A 29 -10.33 -16.30 -3.90
CA MET A 29 -10.66 -15.00 -3.31
C MET A 29 -11.39 -14.07 -4.27
N LYS A 30 -11.09 -14.15 -5.58
CA LYS A 30 -11.76 -13.36 -6.62
C LYS A 30 -13.24 -13.72 -6.73
N GLN A 31 -13.58 -15.01 -6.83
CA GLN A 31 -14.97 -15.45 -6.90
C GLN A 31 -15.72 -15.24 -5.59
N LEU A 32 -15.07 -15.48 -4.44
CA LEU A 32 -15.62 -15.21 -3.11
C LEU A 32 -16.03 -13.73 -2.98
N TYR A 33 -15.14 -12.81 -3.36
CA TYR A 33 -15.40 -11.37 -3.31
C TYR A 33 -16.59 -10.97 -4.19
N GLU A 34 -16.62 -11.40 -5.46
CA GLU A 34 -17.71 -11.06 -6.40
C GLU A 34 -19.08 -11.57 -5.93
N LYS A 35 -19.15 -12.81 -5.42
CA LYS A 35 -20.41 -13.39 -4.91
C LYS A 35 -20.87 -12.69 -3.64
N THR A 36 -19.95 -12.38 -2.72
CA THR A 36 -20.24 -11.65 -1.48
C THR A 36 -20.70 -10.21 -1.78
N LYS A 37 -20.09 -9.56 -2.77
CA LYS A 37 -20.49 -8.23 -3.25
C LYS A 37 -21.92 -8.23 -3.82
N LYS A 38 -22.29 -9.25 -4.59
CA LYS A 38 -23.67 -9.45 -5.09
C LYS A 38 -24.68 -9.70 -3.96
N LEU A 39 -24.32 -10.48 -2.95
CA LEU A 39 -25.16 -10.76 -1.77
C LEU A 39 -25.36 -9.52 -0.89
N ALA A 40 -24.31 -8.71 -0.70
CA ALA A 40 -24.34 -7.57 0.20
C ALA A 40 -25.36 -6.50 -0.21
N GLY A 41 -25.74 -6.42 -1.50
CA GLY A 41 -26.79 -5.51 -2.00
C GLY A 41 -26.53 -4.02 -1.76
N LYS A 42 -25.39 -3.65 -1.19
CA LYS A 42 -25.04 -2.29 -0.79
C LYS A 42 -24.13 -1.68 -1.85
N TYR A 43 -24.68 -0.69 -2.55
CA TYR A 43 -24.00 0.39 -3.26
C TYR A 43 -22.57 0.04 -3.72
N SER A 44 -22.48 -0.59 -4.90
CA SER A 44 -21.27 -0.39 -5.69
C SER A 44 -21.21 1.11 -5.94
N LYS A 45 -20.18 1.82 -5.46
CA LYS A 45 -19.86 3.11 -6.06
C LYS A 45 -19.86 2.88 -7.57
N PRO A 46 -20.48 3.74 -8.40
CA PRO A 46 -20.13 3.71 -9.81
C PRO A 46 -18.62 3.83 -9.86
N GLU A 47 -17.98 2.89 -10.55
CA GLU A 47 -16.57 2.94 -10.86
C GLU A 47 -16.31 4.36 -11.37
N ARG A 48 -15.45 5.13 -10.70
CA ARG A 48 -15.26 6.54 -11.05
C ARG A 48 -14.82 6.54 -12.51
N PRO A 49 -15.62 7.07 -13.44
CA PRO A 49 -15.29 6.94 -14.85
C PRO A 49 -13.98 7.67 -15.10
N VAL A 50 -13.01 6.91 -15.62
CA VAL A 50 -11.70 7.44 -16.05
C VAL A 50 -11.93 8.20 -17.35
N LYS A 51 -11.18 9.27 -17.60
CA LYS A 51 -11.24 9.97 -18.87
C LYS A 51 -10.14 9.48 -19.82
N ASP A 52 -10.50 9.28 -21.08
CA ASP A 52 -9.50 9.12 -22.15
C ASP A 52 -8.75 10.44 -22.40
N LYS A 53 -7.81 10.43 -23.35
CA LYS A 53 -7.00 11.61 -23.70
C LYS A 53 -7.86 12.75 -24.26
N GLU A 54 -8.97 12.42 -24.89
CA GLU A 54 -9.93 13.39 -25.45
C GLU A 54 -10.96 13.86 -24.40
N GLY A 55 -10.87 13.38 -23.15
CA GLY A 55 -11.74 13.76 -22.05
C GLY A 55 -13.08 13.02 -22.00
N ARG A 56 -13.30 12.02 -22.86
CA ARG A 56 -14.48 11.15 -22.88
C ARG A 56 -14.40 10.13 -21.75
N LEU A 57 -15.56 9.76 -21.22
CA LEU A 57 -15.66 8.85 -20.08
C LEU A 57 -15.51 7.40 -20.51
N ILE A 58 -14.62 6.67 -19.82
CA ILE A 58 -14.37 5.25 -19.95
C ILE A 58 -15.10 4.52 -18.81
N THR A 59 -16.05 3.67 -19.18
CA THR A 59 -16.88 2.89 -18.25
C THR A 59 -16.53 1.40 -18.22
N GLU A 60 -15.75 0.91 -19.19
CA GLU A 60 -15.32 -0.48 -19.27
C GLU A 60 -13.98 -0.70 -18.55
N ILE A 61 -13.92 -1.69 -17.66
CA ILE A 61 -12.74 -1.99 -16.85
C ILE A 61 -11.50 -2.25 -17.71
N GLN A 62 -11.63 -3.00 -18.80
CA GLN A 62 -10.49 -3.30 -19.69
C GLN A 62 -9.92 -2.02 -20.29
N GLN A 63 -10.78 -1.14 -20.80
CA GLN A 63 -10.38 0.14 -21.35
C GLN A 63 -9.76 1.07 -20.29
N GLN A 64 -10.18 0.97 -19.02
CA GLN A 64 -9.54 1.69 -17.93
C GLN A 64 -8.11 1.19 -17.67
N TRP A 65 -7.86 -0.11 -17.75
CA TRP A 65 -6.51 -0.68 -17.66
C TRP A 65 -5.64 -0.24 -18.83
N ASP A 66 -6.16 -0.28 -20.06
CA ASP A 66 -5.43 0.15 -21.25
C ASP A 66 -5.06 1.65 -21.14
N ARG A 67 -5.99 2.48 -20.65
CA ARG A 67 -5.73 3.91 -20.38
C ARG A 67 -4.68 4.13 -19.30
N LEU A 68 -4.65 3.29 -18.25
CA LEU A 68 -3.63 3.34 -17.21
C LEU A 68 -2.26 2.97 -17.77
N VAL A 69 -2.16 1.91 -18.56
CA VAL A 69 -0.90 1.50 -19.22
C VAL A 69 -0.37 2.64 -20.08
N GLU A 70 -1.21 3.22 -20.94
CA GLU A 70 -0.85 4.36 -21.79
C GLU A 70 -0.38 5.59 -20.97
N TYR A 71 -1.09 5.92 -19.88
CA TYR A 71 -0.70 7.03 -19.01
C TYR A 71 0.69 6.83 -18.40
N PHE A 72 0.97 5.64 -17.89
CA PHE A 72 2.26 5.33 -17.27
C PHE A 72 3.38 5.24 -18.30
N GLU A 73 3.13 4.71 -19.49
CA GLU A 73 4.10 4.72 -20.57
C GLU A 73 4.51 6.14 -20.95
N GLU A 74 3.55 7.07 -21.08
CA GLU A 74 3.83 8.47 -21.38
C GLU A 74 4.58 9.17 -20.24
N LEU A 75 4.20 8.89 -18.99
CA LEU A 75 4.80 9.50 -17.81
C LEU A 75 6.25 9.03 -17.61
N LEU A 76 6.50 7.72 -17.74
CA LEU A 76 7.80 7.11 -17.46
C LEU A 76 8.78 7.24 -18.63
N ASN A 77 8.29 7.30 -19.87
CA ASN A 77 9.12 7.46 -21.06
C ASN A 77 9.17 8.92 -21.56
N ARG A 78 8.83 9.90 -20.71
CA ARG A 78 8.92 11.31 -21.06
C ARG A 78 10.38 11.67 -21.38
N PRO A 79 10.68 12.22 -22.58
CA PRO A 79 12.02 12.66 -22.90
C PRO A 79 12.45 13.77 -21.94
N ALA A 80 13.76 13.84 -21.67
CA ALA A 80 14.32 14.93 -20.87
C ALA A 80 13.87 16.29 -21.47
N PRO A 81 13.39 17.23 -20.65
CA PRO A 81 12.97 18.52 -21.15
C PRO A 81 14.12 19.20 -21.89
N MET A 82 13.85 19.71 -23.10
CA MET A 82 14.85 20.33 -23.98
C MET A 82 15.52 21.54 -23.32
N ASN A 83 14.78 22.23 -22.45
CA ASN A 83 15.32 23.23 -21.55
C ASN A 83 15.44 22.59 -20.17
N LEU A 84 16.67 22.25 -19.78
CA LEU A 84 16.95 22.02 -18.37
C LEU A 84 16.58 23.31 -17.64
N PRO A 85 15.76 23.25 -16.57
CA PRO A 85 15.61 24.42 -15.71
C PRO A 85 17.02 24.81 -15.25
N ASP A 86 17.36 26.09 -15.35
CA ASP A 86 18.59 26.64 -14.77
C ASP A 86 18.44 26.61 -13.24
N ILE A 87 18.61 25.42 -12.68
CA ILE A 87 18.62 25.20 -11.24
C ILE A 87 20.00 25.68 -10.81
N LYS A 88 20.06 26.92 -10.32
CA LYS A 88 21.23 27.40 -9.59
C LYS A 88 21.57 26.34 -8.55
N ALA A 89 22.77 25.77 -8.62
CA ALA A 89 23.25 24.82 -7.64
C ALA A 89 23.01 25.42 -6.25
N ALA A 90 22.30 24.69 -5.38
CA ALA A 90 22.19 25.10 -4.00
C ALA A 90 23.62 25.20 -3.45
N HIS A 91 24.06 26.40 -3.06
CA HIS A 91 25.39 26.64 -2.50
C HIS A 91 25.52 26.14 -1.07
N THR A 92 24.91 25.01 -0.75
CA THR A 92 24.95 24.49 0.59
C THR A 92 24.98 22.99 0.49
N ASP A 93 26.20 22.45 0.51
CA ASP A 93 26.41 21.24 1.29
C ASP A 93 25.79 21.57 2.65
N LEU A 94 24.62 21.01 2.92
CA LEU A 94 24.07 21.05 4.27
C LEU A 94 25.21 20.59 5.18
N PRO A 95 25.50 21.29 6.28
CA PRO A 95 26.50 20.85 7.24
C PRO A 95 25.97 19.58 7.91
N ILE A 96 26.03 18.47 7.18
CA ILE A 96 25.77 17.13 7.64
C ILE A 96 27.08 16.71 8.24
N ASP A 97 27.05 16.49 9.55
CA ASP A 97 28.18 15.93 10.25
C ASP A 97 28.42 14.50 9.73
N LEU A 98 29.54 14.30 9.03
CA LEU A 98 29.98 12.99 8.52
C LEU A 98 30.85 12.26 9.55
N ASN A 99 31.04 12.82 10.75
CA ASN A 99 31.77 12.13 11.79
C ASN A 99 31.05 10.85 12.23
N PRO A 100 31.78 9.78 12.58
CA PRO A 100 31.19 8.56 13.11
C PRO A 100 30.30 8.86 14.32
N SER A 101 29.09 8.30 14.32
CA SER A 101 28.15 8.51 15.42
C SER A 101 28.76 8.06 16.76
N THR A 102 28.68 8.93 17.75
CA THR A 102 29.16 8.66 19.10
C THR A 102 28.21 7.72 19.84
N MET A 103 28.76 6.99 20.82
CA MET A 103 27.98 6.13 21.70
C MET A 103 26.85 6.88 22.43
N GLU A 104 27.08 8.15 22.76
CA GLU A 104 26.11 9.00 23.43
C GLU A 104 24.97 9.44 22.51
N GLU A 105 25.25 9.78 21.25
CA GLU A 105 24.23 10.09 20.25
C GLU A 105 23.31 8.90 20.00
N ILE A 106 23.89 7.70 19.83
CA ILE A 106 23.14 6.45 19.65
C ILE A 106 22.25 6.19 20.88
N ARG A 107 22.81 6.36 22.09
CA ARG A 107 22.06 6.19 23.34
C ARG A 107 20.90 7.18 23.44
N MET A 108 21.12 8.44 23.11
CA MET A 108 20.07 9.47 23.11
C MET A 108 19.00 9.17 22.06
N ALA A 109 19.39 8.76 20.86
CA ALA A 109 18.45 8.38 19.80
C ALA A 109 17.54 7.24 20.25
N ILE A 110 18.09 6.18 20.88
CA ILE A 110 17.32 5.06 21.42
C ILE A 110 16.32 5.52 22.51
N ARG A 111 16.70 6.48 23.38
CA ARG A 111 15.79 7.04 24.40
C ARG A 111 14.59 7.75 23.78
N GLN A 112 14.80 8.45 22.66
CA GLN A 112 13.77 9.23 21.99
C GLN A 112 12.79 8.37 21.18
N ILE A 113 13.09 7.09 20.94
CA ILE A 113 12.18 6.22 20.18
C ILE A 113 10.85 6.06 20.93
N LYS A 114 9.73 6.23 20.21
CA LYS A 114 8.38 6.07 20.76
C LYS A 114 8.01 4.60 20.92
N ILE A 115 7.48 4.24 22.09
CA ILE A 115 6.98 2.90 22.44
C ILE A 115 5.60 2.69 21.77
N GLY A 116 5.20 1.44 21.52
CA GLY A 116 3.89 1.11 20.93
C GLY A 116 3.84 1.25 19.41
N LYS A 117 4.99 1.16 18.75
CA LYS A 117 5.08 1.05 17.29
C LYS A 117 5.09 -0.42 16.88
N ALA A 118 4.50 -0.72 15.73
CA ALA A 118 4.55 -2.07 15.17
C ALA A 118 6.01 -2.47 14.91
N ALA A 119 6.32 -3.76 15.15
CA ALA A 119 7.63 -4.31 14.82
C ALA A 119 7.88 -4.23 13.30
N GLY A 120 9.15 -4.05 12.91
CA GLY A 120 9.56 -4.06 11.51
C GLY A 120 9.52 -5.47 10.89
N SER A 121 10.05 -5.61 9.66
CA SER A 121 10.13 -6.90 8.94
C SER A 121 10.79 -8.01 9.76
N GLU A 122 11.77 -7.65 10.59
CA GLU A 122 12.49 -8.57 11.47
C GLU A 122 11.70 -9.02 12.71
N ASN A 123 10.45 -8.54 12.86
CA ASN A 123 9.60 -8.80 14.03
C ASN A 123 10.22 -8.40 15.37
N ILE A 124 11.23 -7.53 15.37
CA ILE A 124 11.86 -6.99 16.58
C ILE A 124 11.02 -5.82 17.10
N PRO A 125 10.45 -5.90 18.32
CA PRO A 125 9.70 -4.80 18.90
C PRO A 125 10.62 -3.67 19.34
N VAL A 126 10.15 -2.43 19.22
CA VAL A 126 10.88 -1.22 19.61
C VAL A 126 11.20 -1.21 21.12
N GLU A 127 10.34 -1.86 21.89
CA GLU A 127 10.48 -2.11 23.32
C GLU A 127 11.80 -2.84 23.62
N ALA A 128 12.18 -3.85 22.82
CA ALA A 128 13.42 -4.60 23.03
C ALA A 128 14.65 -3.70 22.90
N LEU A 129 14.65 -2.79 21.92
CA LEU A 129 15.73 -1.82 21.72
C LEU A 129 15.83 -0.85 22.90
N LYS A 130 14.68 -0.40 23.43
CA LYS A 130 14.59 0.62 24.47
C LYS A 130 14.86 0.09 25.89
N PHE A 131 14.39 -1.11 26.22
CA PHE A 131 14.65 -1.75 27.52
C PHE A 131 16.09 -2.26 27.64
N GLY A 132 16.72 -2.67 26.53
CA GLY A 132 18.11 -3.13 26.46
C GLY A 132 19.14 -2.02 26.24
N ILE A 133 18.85 -0.76 26.59
CA ILE A 133 19.55 0.43 26.05
C ILE A 133 21.09 0.33 26.03
N LYS A 134 21.72 -0.14 27.11
CA LYS A 134 23.19 -0.26 27.18
C LYS A 134 23.73 -1.31 26.20
N VAL A 135 23.05 -2.45 26.10
CA VAL A 135 23.40 -3.55 25.18
C VAL A 135 23.14 -3.12 23.74
N THR A 136 21.97 -2.55 23.47
CA THR A 136 21.59 -2.06 22.14
C THR A 136 22.52 -0.96 21.64
N THR A 137 22.90 -0.02 22.52
CA THR A 137 23.83 1.06 22.16
C THR A 137 25.20 0.49 21.76
N ASN A 138 25.74 -0.46 22.54
CA ASN A 138 27.03 -1.08 22.23
C ASN A 138 26.97 -1.87 20.91
N MET A 139 25.89 -2.61 20.68
CA MET A 139 25.71 -3.42 19.47
C MET A 139 25.60 -2.53 18.22
N ILE A 140 24.80 -1.46 18.26
CA ILE A 140 24.68 -0.51 17.14
C ILE A 140 25.99 0.25 16.91
N TYR A 141 26.68 0.65 17.98
CA TYR A 141 27.98 1.32 17.86
C TYR A 141 29.05 0.44 17.19
N LEU A 142 29.06 -0.86 17.48
CA LEU A 142 29.93 -1.82 16.78
C LEU A 142 29.57 -1.94 15.29
N LEU A 143 28.28 -2.02 14.96
CA LEU A 143 27.83 -2.07 13.56
C LEU A 143 28.25 -0.84 12.75
N PHE A 144 28.16 0.35 13.36
CA PHE A 144 28.60 1.60 12.70
C PHE A 144 30.12 1.75 12.58
N LYS A 145 30.92 0.93 13.27
CA LYS A 145 32.38 0.89 13.08
C LYS A 145 32.85 -0.01 11.93
N GLU A 146 32.01 -0.97 11.53
CA GLU A 146 32.33 -1.94 10.49
C GLU A 146 31.90 -1.47 9.08
N ILE A 147 31.29 -0.29 8.98
CA ILE A 147 30.87 0.38 7.73
C ILE A 147 31.91 1.46 7.41
#